data_AF-A0A965VJG0-F1
#
_entry.id   AF-A0A965VJG0-F1
#
_cell.length_a   1.000
_cell.length_b   1.000
_cell.length_c   1.000
_cell.angle_alpha   90.00
_cell.angle_beta   90.00
_cell.angle_gamma   90.00
#
_symmetry.space_group_name_H-M   'P 1'
#
loop_
_entity.id
_entity.type
_entity.pdbx_description
1 polymer ?
#
loop_
_entity_poly.entity_id
_entity_poly.type
_entity_poly.pdbx_seq_one_letter_code
_entity_poly.pdbx_strand_id
1 'polypeptide(L)'
;AAGQLVPTREWRELYSALDCAAVAAIHPFYTSVFREFESAGRRIVGSAPVGHDGTAAWLEGIGDACNVPRDKIEAAKNRVLPAIRGALSASPIKGRITLSGYEGSELLVGRLLVESGADLRYVGTACPRTRFSDADREWLEARGVHVQFRASLEQDLAALAEFEPDLAIGTTPVVQKAKQQATPSLYFTNLISSRPLMGPAGAGSLAQLINTAIAGKSRFDEMKEFFGETGSGDAAGIWPATPVHRPEFRDSWKRKIEKQAKARKAEEML
;
A
#
# COMPACT_ATOMS: atom_id res chain seq x y z
N ALA A 1 -4.82 -5.78 31.55
CA ALA A 1 -5.18 -6.83 30.58
C ALA A 1 -5.36 -6.18 29.20
N ALA A 2 -5.33 -6.95 28.11
CA ALA A 2 -5.75 -6.40 26.81
C ALA A 2 -7.24 -6.01 26.88
N GLY A 3 -7.57 -4.82 26.37
CA GLY A 3 -8.93 -4.29 26.40
C GLY A 3 -9.84 -4.91 25.34
N GLN A 4 -11.09 -4.45 25.31
CA GLN A 4 -12.08 -4.86 24.31
C GLN A 4 -11.66 -4.42 22.90
N LEU A 5 -11.84 -5.30 21.91
CA LEU A 5 -11.60 -4.98 20.49
C LEU A 5 -12.80 -4.24 19.88
N VAL A 6 -12.51 -3.31 18.97
CA VAL A 6 -13.50 -2.62 18.14
C VAL A 6 -13.17 -2.89 16.67
N PRO A 7 -14.11 -3.40 15.85
CA PRO A 7 -15.53 -3.65 16.15
C PRO A 7 -15.76 -4.77 17.18
N THR A 8 -16.78 -4.58 18.01
CA THR A 8 -17.18 -5.54 19.05
C THR A 8 -18.08 -6.63 18.49
N ARG A 9 -18.25 -7.74 19.22
CA ARG A 9 -19.20 -8.82 18.83
C ARG A 9 -20.62 -8.44 19.22
N GLU A 10 -20.76 -7.80 20.37
CA GLU A 10 -22.03 -7.32 20.92
C GLU A 10 -21.95 -5.80 21.15
N TRP A 11 -23.03 -5.07 20.90
CA TRP A 11 -22.98 -3.60 21.02
C TRP A 11 -22.72 -3.13 22.45
N ARG A 12 -23.12 -3.91 23.47
CA ARG A 12 -22.88 -3.59 24.88
C ARG A 12 -21.40 -3.61 25.26
N GLU A 13 -20.58 -4.34 24.52
CA GLU A 13 -19.13 -4.37 24.73
C GLU A 13 -18.47 -3.02 24.41
N LEU A 14 -19.16 -2.12 23.70
CA LEU A 14 -18.67 -0.76 23.48
C LEU A 14 -18.49 0.02 24.79
N TYR A 15 -19.29 -0.27 25.82
CA TYR A 15 -19.09 0.33 27.15
C TYR A 15 -17.76 -0.12 27.75
N SER A 16 -17.42 -1.40 27.63
CA SER A 16 -16.12 -1.94 28.07
C SER A 16 -14.96 -1.38 27.24
N ALA A 17 -15.17 -1.13 25.95
CA ALA A 17 -14.16 -0.48 25.10
C ALA A 17 -13.91 0.97 25.54
N LEU A 18 -14.97 1.68 25.91
CA LEU A 18 -14.88 3.04 26.45
C LEU A 18 -14.23 3.09 27.84
N ASP A 19 -14.26 2.02 28.62
CA ASP A 19 -13.58 1.92 29.92
C ASP A 19 -12.12 1.46 29.78
N CYS A 20 -11.37 2.12 28.90
CA CYS A 20 -9.95 1.83 28.68
C CYS A 20 -9.02 2.92 29.25
N ALA A 21 -7.80 2.51 29.62
CA ALA A 21 -6.73 3.45 29.96
C ALA A 21 -6.20 4.18 28.72
N ALA A 22 -6.09 3.47 27.60
CA ALA A 22 -5.69 4.02 26.31
C ALA A 22 -6.28 3.19 25.16
N VAL A 23 -6.43 3.83 24.00
CA VAL A 23 -6.89 3.20 22.76
C VAL A 23 -5.70 2.90 21.87
N ALA A 24 -5.53 1.64 21.48
CA ALA A 24 -4.59 1.24 20.44
C ALA A 24 -5.23 1.40 19.05
N ALA A 25 -4.93 2.50 18.37
CA ALA A 25 -5.42 2.80 17.03
C ALA A 25 -4.57 2.13 15.96
N ILE A 26 -4.66 0.80 15.87
CA ILE A 26 -3.85 -0.07 14.99
C ILE A 26 -4.08 0.13 13.48
N HIS A 27 -4.98 1.03 13.10
CA HIS A 27 -5.27 1.34 11.70
C HIS A 27 -5.51 2.85 11.54
N PRO A 28 -4.73 3.58 10.72
CA PRO A 28 -4.66 5.05 10.79
C PRO A 28 -5.90 5.79 10.26
N PHE A 29 -6.83 5.07 9.61
CA PHE A 29 -7.96 5.67 8.89
C PHE A 29 -9.29 5.70 9.67
N TYR A 30 -9.42 5.06 10.84
CA TYR A 30 -10.68 4.99 11.60
C TYR A 30 -11.02 6.28 12.36
N THR A 31 -10.91 7.42 11.68
CA THR A 31 -11.01 8.77 12.25
C THR A 31 -12.35 9.08 12.90
N SER A 32 -13.46 8.55 12.40
CA SER A 32 -14.76 8.68 13.07
C SER A 32 -14.75 8.00 14.44
N VAL A 33 -14.27 6.76 14.51
CA VAL A 33 -14.14 6.01 15.78
C VAL A 33 -13.20 6.74 16.73
N PHE A 34 -12.10 7.31 16.23
CA PHE A 34 -11.16 8.06 17.06
C PHE A 34 -11.79 9.29 17.71
N ARG A 35 -12.67 10.02 17.00
CA ARG A 35 -13.38 11.17 17.58
C ARG A 35 -14.28 10.79 18.74
N GLU A 36 -14.91 9.62 18.70
CA GLU A 36 -15.75 9.13 19.81
C GLU A 36 -14.91 8.88 21.07
N PHE A 37 -13.75 8.23 20.91
CA PHE A 37 -12.83 8.01 22.03
C PHE A 37 -12.21 9.30 22.57
N GLU A 38 -11.86 10.24 21.71
CA GLU A 38 -11.39 11.57 22.13
C GLU A 38 -12.47 12.34 22.90
N SER A 39 -13.72 12.28 22.44
CA SER A 39 -14.86 12.91 23.13
C SER A 39 -15.10 12.30 24.50
N ALA A 40 -14.81 11.00 24.66
CA ALA A 40 -14.80 10.30 25.94
C ALA A 40 -13.52 10.54 26.77
N GLY A 41 -12.62 11.43 26.34
CA GLY A 41 -11.38 11.76 27.04
C GLY A 41 -10.32 10.65 27.04
N ARG A 42 -10.42 9.69 26.12
CA ARG A 42 -9.48 8.56 26.05
C ARG A 42 -8.27 8.90 25.19
N ARG A 43 -7.07 8.67 25.74
CA ARG A 43 -5.81 8.84 25.01
C ARG A 43 -5.70 7.78 23.91
N ILE A 44 -5.33 8.22 22.70
CA ILE A 44 -5.18 7.33 21.54
C ILE A 44 -3.71 7.23 21.15
N VAL A 45 -3.21 6.02 20.98
CA VAL A 45 -1.88 5.71 20.45
C VAL A 45 -2.03 5.19 19.03
N GLY A 46 -1.50 5.94 18.06
CA GLY A 46 -1.58 5.63 16.62
C GLY A 46 -0.51 4.66 16.13
N SER A 47 -0.51 4.44 14.81
CA SER A 47 0.29 3.40 14.15
C SER A 47 -0.03 1.99 14.67
N ALA A 48 0.76 0.99 14.27
CA ALA A 48 0.53 -0.40 14.65
C ALA A 48 1.86 -1.15 14.90
N PRO A 49 1.84 -2.26 15.66
CA PRO A 49 3.04 -3.08 15.92
C PRO A 49 3.39 -3.95 14.71
N VAL A 50 3.73 -3.29 13.61
CA VAL A 50 4.11 -3.88 12.32
C VAL A 50 5.59 -3.61 12.11
N GLY A 51 6.35 -4.67 11.83
CA GLY A 51 7.81 -4.61 11.72
C GLY A 51 8.51 -4.42 13.07
N HIS A 52 9.83 -4.23 13.08
CA HIS A 52 10.61 -4.14 14.31
C HIS A 52 10.46 -2.76 14.95
N ASP A 53 10.74 -1.71 14.20
CA ASP A 53 10.71 -0.33 14.69
C ASP A 53 9.30 0.11 15.04
N GLY A 54 8.31 -0.27 14.21
CA GLY A 54 6.89 -0.02 14.48
C GLY A 54 6.42 -0.71 15.77
N THR A 55 6.85 -1.96 16.00
CA THR A 55 6.55 -2.66 17.26
C THR A 55 7.22 -2.00 18.47
N ALA A 56 8.47 -1.59 18.35
CA ALA A 56 9.20 -0.94 19.43
C ALA A 56 8.52 0.39 19.84
N ALA A 57 8.20 1.24 18.86
CA ALA A 57 7.52 2.52 19.08
C ALA A 57 6.09 2.33 19.61
N TRP A 58 5.37 1.30 19.15
CA TRP A 58 4.03 1.01 19.62
C TRP A 58 4.02 0.55 21.09
N LEU A 59 4.93 -0.35 21.48
CA LEU A 59 5.06 -0.80 22.88
C LEU A 59 5.44 0.35 23.81
N GLU A 60 6.33 1.23 23.34
CA GLU A 60 6.71 2.46 24.03
C GLU A 60 5.49 3.36 24.27
N GLY A 61 4.75 3.68 23.21
CA GLY A 61 3.60 4.59 23.27
C GLY A 61 2.44 4.05 24.12
N ILE A 62 2.14 2.76 24.02
CA ILE A 62 1.12 2.12 24.86
C ILE A 62 1.56 2.06 26.32
N GLY A 63 2.83 1.74 26.57
CA GLY A 63 3.39 1.71 27.93
C GLY A 63 3.29 3.06 28.61
N ASP A 64 3.70 4.14 27.94
CA ASP A 64 3.59 5.51 28.44
C ASP A 64 2.12 5.92 28.66
N ALA A 65 1.24 5.66 27.69
CA ALA A 65 -0.17 6.02 27.79
C ALA A 65 -0.89 5.32 28.96
N CYS A 66 -0.44 4.12 29.34
CA CYS A 66 -0.96 3.34 30.46
C CYS A 66 -0.16 3.52 31.76
N ASN A 67 0.80 4.45 31.81
CA ASN A 67 1.68 4.69 32.96
C ASN A 67 2.39 3.41 33.46
N VAL A 68 2.87 2.59 32.52
CA VAL A 68 3.60 1.36 32.82
C VAL A 68 5.04 1.71 33.20
N PRO A 69 5.61 1.14 34.28
CA PRO A 69 7.00 1.35 34.65
C PRO A 69 7.99 1.04 33.51
N ARG A 70 9.03 1.89 33.39
CA ARG A 70 10.04 1.83 32.32
C ARG A 70 10.68 0.45 32.16
N ASP A 71 11.05 -0.17 33.29
CA ASP A 71 11.65 -1.51 33.34
C ASP A 71 10.74 -2.58 32.71
N LYS A 72 9.42 -2.46 32.89
CA LYS A 72 8.44 -3.38 32.29
C LYS A 72 8.26 -3.15 30.79
N ILE A 73 8.29 -1.89 30.34
CA ILE A 73 8.25 -1.56 28.90
C ILE A 73 9.48 -2.14 28.20
N GLU A 74 10.67 -1.93 28.76
CA GLU A 74 11.91 -2.47 28.21
C GLU A 74 11.94 -4.00 28.26
N ALA A 75 11.47 -4.63 29.35
CA ALA A 75 11.33 -6.08 29.42
C ALA A 75 10.39 -6.64 28.35
N ALA A 76 9.28 -5.95 28.04
CA ALA A 76 8.37 -6.35 26.98
C ALA A 76 9.02 -6.23 25.59
N LYS A 77 9.70 -5.12 25.30
CA LYS A 77 10.46 -4.90 24.06
C LYS A 77 11.53 -5.98 23.87
N ASN A 78 12.33 -6.24 24.89
CA ASN A 78 13.40 -7.25 24.86
C ASN A 78 12.87 -8.68 24.65
N ARG A 79 11.62 -8.95 25.05
CA ARG A 79 11.00 -10.27 24.83
C ARG A 79 10.57 -10.51 23.39
N VAL A 80 10.14 -9.48 22.66
CA VAL A 80 9.49 -9.67 21.35
C VAL A 80 10.32 -9.18 20.17
N LEU A 81 11.08 -8.10 20.34
CA LEU A 81 11.84 -7.48 19.24
C LEU A 81 12.92 -8.39 18.63
N PRO A 82 13.67 -9.23 19.40
CA PRO A 82 14.66 -10.12 18.82
C PRO A 82 14.05 -11.13 17.83
N ALA A 83 12.87 -11.66 18.12
CA ALA A 83 12.19 -12.61 17.24
C ALA A 83 11.72 -11.95 15.94
N ILE A 84 11.24 -10.70 15.99
CA ILE A 84 10.84 -9.93 14.80
C ILE A 84 12.07 -9.65 13.94
N ARG A 85 13.17 -9.18 14.54
CA ARG A 85 14.44 -8.95 13.84
C ARG A 85 14.95 -10.22 13.17
N GLY A 86 14.92 -11.34 13.88
CA GLY A 86 15.28 -12.65 13.36
C GLY A 86 14.44 -13.02 12.13
N ALA A 87 13.11 -12.88 12.22
CA ALA A 87 12.20 -13.19 11.13
C ALA A 87 12.44 -12.31 9.88
N LEU A 88 12.67 -10.99 10.07
CA LEU A 88 12.99 -10.07 8.98
C LEU A 88 14.32 -10.45 8.29
N SER A 89 15.35 -10.80 9.07
CA SER A 89 16.66 -11.16 8.54
C SER A 89 16.71 -12.54 7.87
N ALA A 90 15.80 -13.45 8.22
CA ALA A 90 15.80 -14.82 7.71
C ALA A 90 15.41 -14.93 6.23
N SER A 91 14.60 -13.99 5.73
CA SER A 91 14.15 -13.98 4.34
C SER A 91 14.08 -12.54 3.84
N PRO A 92 15.22 -11.92 3.49
CA PRO A 92 15.20 -10.56 2.96
C PRO A 92 14.48 -10.51 1.61
N ILE A 93 13.71 -9.45 1.40
CA ILE A 93 13.11 -9.13 0.11
C ILE A 93 14.17 -8.47 -0.76
N LYS A 94 14.44 -9.04 -1.93
CA LYS A 94 15.41 -8.50 -2.89
C LYS A 94 14.68 -8.07 -4.15
N GLY A 95 14.28 -6.81 -4.19
CA GLY A 95 13.67 -6.21 -5.38
C GLY A 95 13.15 -4.81 -5.12
N ARG A 96 13.03 -4.04 -6.20
CA ARG A 96 12.40 -2.74 -6.22
C ARG A 96 10.90 -2.87 -6.24
N ILE A 97 10.23 -2.11 -5.39
CA ILE A 97 8.78 -2.18 -5.21
C ILE A 97 8.15 -0.79 -5.30
N THR A 98 7.02 -0.72 -5.99
CA THR A 98 6.02 0.34 -5.81
C THR A 98 4.81 -0.25 -5.09
N LEU A 99 4.26 0.50 -4.14
CA LEU A 99 3.12 0.09 -3.32
C LEU A 99 2.00 1.12 -3.46
N SER A 100 0.80 0.68 -3.82
CA SER A 100 -0.39 1.53 -3.72
C SER A 100 -1.64 0.78 -3.25
N GLY A 101 -2.59 1.53 -2.69
CA GLY A 101 -3.82 0.99 -2.13
C GLY A 101 -4.87 2.06 -1.79
N TYR A 102 -5.96 1.62 -1.17
CA TYR A 102 -7.09 2.48 -0.78
C TYR A 102 -7.63 2.18 0.63
N GLU A 103 -6.88 1.40 1.42
CA GLU A 103 -7.32 0.90 2.71
C GLU A 103 -6.78 1.73 3.88
N GLY A 104 -5.62 2.38 3.72
CA GLY A 104 -4.99 3.21 4.74
C GLY A 104 -3.86 2.49 5.49
N SER A 105 -3.72 1.18 5.32
CA SER A 105 -2.64 0.37 5.90
C SER A 105 -1.37 0.35 5.04
N GLU A 106 -1.34 1.04 3.90
CA GLU A 106 -0.24 0.98 2.93
C GLU A 106 1.09 1.42 3.55
N LEU A 107 1.07 2.45 4.41
CA LEU A 107 2.30 2.92 5.06
C LEU A 107 2.84 1.89 6.07
N LEU A 108 1.96 1.19 6.80
CA LEU A 108 2.36 0.12 7.73
C LEU A 108 3.05 -1.03 6.97
N VAL A 109 2.45 -1.43 5.85
CA VAL A 109 3.03 -2.43 4.94
C VAL A 109 4.33 -1.90 4.36
N GLY A 110 4.38 -0.63 3.94
CA GLY A 110 5.57 0.02 3.40
C GLY A 110 6.76 -0.06 4.37
N ARG A 111 6.55 0.24 5.66
CA ARG A 111 7.59 0.07 6.68
C ARG A 111 8.08 -1.37 6.75
N LEU A 112 7.14 -2.32 6.80
CA LEU A 112 7.48 -3.74 6.84
C LEU A 112 8.32 -4.17 5.62
N LEU A 113 7.99 -3.69 4.43
CA LEU A 113 8.76 -3.97 3.21
C LEU A 113 10.20 -3.44 3.31
N VAL A 114 10.36 -2.18 3.75
CA VAL A 114 11.68 -1.57 3.93
C VAL A 114 12.49 -2.29 5.01
N GLU A 115 11.88 -2.61 6.15
CA GLU A 115 12.53 -3.39 7.21
C GLU A 115 12.86 -4.82 6.79
N SER A 116 12.13 -5.38 5.81
CA SER A 116 12.42 -6.67 5.20
C SER A 116 13.49 -6.58 4.09
N GLY A 117 14.04 -5.40 3.81
CA GLY A 117 15.13 -5.19 2.86
C GLY A 117 14.70 -4.82 1.44
N ALA A 118 13.40 -4.62 1.18
CA ALA A 118 12.93 -4.21 -0.15
C ALA A 118 13.41 -2.81 -0.53
N ASP A 119 13.71 -2.60 -1.82
CA ASP A 119 13.95 -1.27 -2.39
C ASP A 119 12.61 -0.58 -2.70
N LEU A 120 11.89 -0.18 -1.65
CA LEU A 120 10.59 0.50 -1.78
C LEU A 120 10.79 1.95 -2.21
N ARG A 121 10.21 2.35 -3.35
CA ARG A 121 10.36 3.71 -3.90
C ARG A 121 9.14 4.61 -3.72
N TYR A 122 7.95 4.01 -3.70
CA TYR A 122 6.69 4.73 -3.68
C TYR A 122 5.66 4.02 -2.79
N VAL A 123 4.93 4.80 -1.98
CA VAL A 123 3.75 4.37 -1.24
C VAL A 123 2.60 5.35 -1.51
N GLY A 124 1.64 4.91 -2.31
CA GLY A 124 0.40 5.63 -2.60
C GLY A 124 -0.77 5.13 -1.77
N THR A 125 -1.57 6.03 -1.22
CA THR A 125 -2.84 5.67 -0.58
C THR A 125 -3.95 6.60 -1.03
N ALA A 126 -5.10 6.06 -1.39
CA ALA A 126 -6.30 6.84 -1.68
C ALA A 126 -6.88 7.52 -0.41
N CYS A 127 -6.48 7.05 0.77
CA CYS A 127 -6.89 7.63 2.04
C CYS A 127 -6.29 9.03 2.25
N PRO A 128 -6.99 9.93 2.97
CA PRO A 128 -6.42 11.20 3.42
C PRO A 128 -5.31 10.95 4.45
N ARG A 129 -4.37 11.90 4.51
CA ARG A 129 -3.44 12.00 5.63
C ARG A 129 -4.20 12.22 6.92
N THR A 130 -3.80 11.52 7.98
CA THR A 130 -4.27 11.74 9.35
C THR A 130 -3.07 11.89 10.27
N ARG A 131 -3.25 12.52 11.44
CA ARG A 131 -2.17 12.58 12.46
C ARG A 131 -1.67 11.19 12.88
N PHE A 132 -2.50 10.16 12.72
CA PHE A 132 -2.17 8.78 13.07
C PHE A 132 -1.31 8.08 12.01
N SER A 133 -1.18 8.68 10.83
CA SER A 133 -0.26 8.23 9.77
C SER A 133 1.09 8.96 9.77
N ASP A 134 1.26 9.99 10.61
CA ASP A 134 2.44 10.87 10.54
C ASP A 134 3.73 10.17 10.92
N ALA A 135 3.74 9.39 12.00
CA ALA A 135 4.93 8.65 12.41
C ALA A 135 5.38 7.64 11.34
N ASP A 136 4.42 6.98 10.68
CA ASP A 136 4.69 6.08 9.56
C ASP A 136 5.26 6.82 8.34
N ARG A 137 4.64 7.94 7.98
CA ARG A 137 5.03 8.80 6.86
C ARG A 137 6.44 9.33 7.04
N GLU A 138 6.73 9.91 8.20
CA GLU A 138 8.04 10.48 8.52
C GLU A 138 9.13 9.43 8.49
N TRP A 139 8.84 8.24 9.03
CA TRP A 139 9.79 7.13 9.02
C TRP A 139 10.15 6.69 7.59
N LEU A 140 9.15 6.64 6.69
CA LEU A 140 9.31 6.26 5.29
C LEU A 140 10.02 7.34 4.47
N GLU A 141 9.60 8.60 4.58
CA GLU A 141 10.22 9.73 3.87
C GLU A 141 11.68 9.92 4.30
N ALA A 142 12.01 9.74 5.58
CA ALA A 142 13.38 9.77 6.07
C ALA A 142 14.29 8.69 5.46
N ARG A 143 13.70 7.66 4.82
CA ARG A 143 14.39 6.58 4.10
C ARG A 143 14.27 6.73 2.58
N GLY A 144 13.83 7.89 2.11
CA GLY A 144 13.76 8.23 0.69
C GLY A 144 12.57 7.63 -0.05
N VAL A 145 11.56 7.13 0.66
CA VAL A 145 10.33 6.62 0.05
C VAL A 145 9.39 7.80 -0.26
N HIS A 146 8.90 7.91 -1.49
CA HIS A 146 7.85 8.89 -1.83
C HIS A 146 6.51 8.44 -1.26
N VAL A 147 5.91 9.26 -0.39
CA VAL A 147 4.59 8.98 0.19
C VAL A 147 3.54 9.91 -0.42
N GLN A 148 2.52 9.33 -1.04
CA GLN A 148 1.42 10.06 -1.67
C GLN A 148 0.08 9.75 -0.98
N PHE A 149 -0.49 10.74 -0.30
CA PHE A 149 -1.88 10.67 0.17
C PHE A 149 -2.84 11.15 -0.90
N ARG A 150 -4.10 10.70 -0.84
CA ARG A 150 -5.10 10.96 -1.89
C ARG A 150 -4.57 10.62 -3.28
N ALA A 151 -3.79 9.55 -3.37
CA ALA A 151 -3.17 9.12 -4.62
C ALA A 151 -4.25 8.85 -5.68
N SER A 152 -4.12 9.48 -6.83
CA SER A 152 -4.93 9.17 -8.01
C SER A 152 -4.34 7.97 -8.75
N LEU A 153 -5.14 7.35 -9.62
CA LEU A 153 -4.64 6.27 -10.47
C LEU A 153 -3.48 6.74 -11.35
N GLU A 154 -3.57 7.96 -11.89
CA GLU A 154 -2.53 8.54 -12.74
C GLU A 154 -1.20 8.69 -12.00
N GLN A 155 -1.24 9.07 -10.71
CA GLN A 155 -0.04 9.16 -9.88
C GLN A 155 0.57 7.79 -9.62
N ASP A 156 -0.26 6.79 -9.30
CA ASP A 156 0.22 5.41 -9.10
C ASP A 156 0.83 4.82 -10.39
N LEU A 157 0.22 5.10 -11.55
CA LEU A 157 0.73 4.67 -12.84
C LEU A 157 2.01 5.44 -13.24
N ALA A 158 2.12 6.71 -12.87
CA ALA A 158 3.35 7.48 -13.05
C ALA A 158 4.48 6.90 -12.20
N ALA A 159 4.22 6.53 -10.94
CA ALA A 159 5.21 5.88 -10.08
C ALA A 159 5.65 4.52 -10.64
N LEU A 160 4.70 3.72 -11.16
CA LEU A 160 5.03 2.47 -11.85
C LEU A 160 6.00 2.69 -13.03
N ALA A 161 5.74 3.71 -13.85
CA ALA A 161 6.55 4.03 -15.02
C ALA A 161 7.91 4.65 -14.65
N GLU A 162 7.95 5.51 -13.64
CA GLU A 162 9.17 6.20 -13.19
C GLU A 162 10.15 5.24 -12.52
N PHE A 163 9.66 4.37 -11.64
CA PHE A 163 10.53 3.55 -10.81
C PHE A 163 10.85 2.19 -11.41
N GLU A 164 10.12 1.74 -12.43
CA GLU A 164 10.33 0.44 -13.12
C GLU A 164 10.57 -0.71 -12.11
N PRO A 165 9.59 -1.01 -11.23
CA PRO A 165 9.79 -1.96 -10.14
C PRO A 165 9.92 -3.40 -10.62
N ASP A 166 10.64 -4.23 -9.85
CA ASP A 166 10.64 -5.69 -10.01
C ASP A 166 9.27 -6.29 -9.64
N LEU A 167 8.54 -5.62 -8.75
CA LEU A 167 7.19 -5.98 -8.33
C LEU A 167 6.34 -4.74 -8.03
N ALA A 168 5.18 -4.65 -8.66
CA ALA A 168 4.17 -3.65 -8.29
C ALA A 168 3.13 -4.25 -7.32
N ILE A 169 2.93 -3.64 -6.16
CA ILE A 169 1.80 -3.93 -5.29
C ILE A 169 0.81 -2.79 -5.47
N GLY A 170 -0.44 -3.11 -5.80
CA GLY A 170 -1.38 -2.06 -6.18
C GLY A 170 -2.84 -2.46 -6.13
N THR A 171 -3.67 -1.51 -6.52
CA THR A 171 -5.08 -1.75 -6.84
C THR A 171 -5.22 -2.52 -8.16
N THR A 172 -6.42 -3.03 -8.46
CA THR A 172 -6.70 -3.79 -9.69
C THR A 172 -6.18 -3.10 -10.97
N PRO A 173 -6.45 -1.81 -11.23
CA PRO A 173 -5.96 -1.16 -12.45
C PRO A 173 -4.42 -1.05 -12.50
N VAL A 174 -3.75 -0.79 -11.37
CA VAL A 174 -2.28 -0.75 -11.30
C VAL A 174 -1.68 -2.13 -11.59
N VAL A 175 -2.22 -3.17 -10.95
CA VAL A 175 -1.80 -4.57 -11.15
C VAL A 175 -1.99 -5.00 -12.60
N GLN A 176 -3.13 -4.66 -13.21
CA GLN A 176 -3.39 -4.95 -14.62
C GLN A 176 -2.39 -4.23 -15.54
N LYS A 177 -2.10 -2.96 -15.28
CA LYS A 177 -1.13 -2.19 -16.06
C LYS A 177 0.28 -2.79 -15.97
N ALA A 178 0.73 -3.13 -14.76
CA ALA A 178 2.02 -3.77 -14.55
C ALA A 178 2.10 -5.12 -15.29
N LYS A 179 1.06 -5.95 -15.22
CA LYS A 179 1.04 -7.25 -15.93
C LYS A 179 1.03 -7.09 -17.45
N GLN A 180 0.34 -6.08 -17.97
CA GLN A 180 0.38 -5.75 -19.40
C GLN A 180 1.82 -5.43 -19.86
N GLN A 181 2.64 -4.89 -18.97
CA GLN A 181 4.06 -4.60 -19.23
C GLN A 181 5.00 -5.77 -18.88
N ALA A 182 4.47 -6.96 -18.60
CA ALA A 182 5.22 -8.12 -18.13
C ALA A 182 5.98 -7.88 -16.81
N THR A 183 5.49 -6.96 -15.98
CA THR A 183 5.98 -6.71 -14.61
C THR A 183 5.15 -7.52 -13.61
N PRO A 184 5.78 -8.34 -12.76
CA PRO A 184 5.10 -9.04 -11.68
C PRO A 184 4.30 -8.05 -10.82
N SER A 185 3.11 -8.47 -10.37
CA SER A 185 2.31 -7.61 -9.50
C SER A 185 1.34 -8.36 -8.60
N LEU A 186 1.08 -7.78 -7.42
CA LEU A 186 0.20 -8.31 -6.40
C LEU A 186 -0.91 -7.32 -6.07
N TYR A 187 -2.14 -7.82 -5.98
CA TYR A 187 -3.27 -7.02 -5.53
C TYR A 187 -3.22 -6.79 -4.02
N PHE A 188 -3.25 -5.53 -3.59
CA PHE A 188 -3.04 -5.13 -2.20
C PHE A 188 -4.00 -5.84 -1.22
N THR A 189 -5.31 -5.71 -1.41
CA THR A 189 -6.31 -6.22 -0.44
C THR A 189 -6.17 -7.71 -0.17
N ASN A 190 -6.24 -8.51 -1.23
CA ASN A 190 -6.39 -9.96 -1.07
C ASN A 190 -5.06 -10.67 -0.80
N LEU A 191 -3.93 -10.12 -1.27
CA LEU A 191 -2.64 -10.79 -1.17
C LEU A 191 -1.74 -10.19 -0.08
N ILE A 192 -1.98 -8.93 0.32
CA ILE A 192 -1.16 -8.23 1.31
C ILE A 192 -1.99 -7.94 2.57
N SER A 193 -3.08 -7.16 2.46
CA SER A 193 -3.86 -6.69 3.63
C SER A 193 -4.50 -7.83 4.43
N SER A 194 -4.86 -8.92 3.75
CA SER A 194 -5.43 -10.13 4.37
C SER A 194 -4.44 -10.97 5.20
N ARG A 195 -3.13 -10.68 5.11
CA ARG A 195 -2.09 -11.47 5.78
C ARG A 195 -1.81 -10.92 7.18
N PRO A 196 -1.30 -11.76 8.10
CA PRO A 196 -0.74 -11.26 9.35
C PRO A 196 0.36 -10.25 9.05
N LEU A 197 0.29 -9.04 9.63
CA LEU A 197 1.33 -8.00 9.51
C LEU A 197 2.12 -7.80 10.80
N MET A 198 1.55 -8.20 11.94
CA MET A 198 2.09 -7.90 13.27
C MET A 198 2.95 -9.05 13.81
N GLY A 199 4.00 -8.71 14.55
CA GLY A 199 4.89 -9.66 15.19
C GLY A 199 5.71 -10.53 14.21
N PRO A 200 6.37 -11.60 14.71
CA PRO A 200 7.29 -12.41 13.91
C PRO A 200 6.64 -13.09 12.70
N ALA A 201 5.36 -13.48 12.81
CA ALA A 201 4.63 -14.12 11.73
C ALA A 201 4.43 -13.21 10.52
N GLY A 202 4.24 -11.90 10.75
CA GLY A 202 4.02 -10.95 9.67
C GLY A 202 5.24 -10.75 8.77
N ALA A 203 6.42 -10.66 9.38
CA ALA A 203 7.69 -10.52 8.66
C ALA A 203 7.97 -11.69 7.69
N GLY A 204 7.85 -12.93 8.17
CA GLY A 204 8.18 -14.10 7.35
C GLY A 204 7.21 -14.34 6.19
N SER A 205 5.91 -14.14 6.42
CA SER A 205 4.88 -14.50 5.41
C SER A 205 4.89 -13.60 4.18
N LEU A 206 5.21 -12.31 4.35
CA LEU A 206 5.21 -11.33 3.28
C LEU A 206 6.43 -11.51 2.36
N ALA A 207 7.60 -11.77 2.93
CA ALA A 207 8.83 -11.96 2.18
C ALA A 207 8.77 -13.17 1.22
N GLN A 208 8.24 -14.30 1.69
CA GLN A 208 8.09 -15.49 0.86
C GLN A 208 7.21 -15.21 -0.37
N LEU A 209 6.06 -14.55 -0.18
CA LEU A 209 5.15 -14.21 -1.27
C LEU A 209 5.82 -13.32 -2.31
N ILE A 210 6.47 -12.25 -1.85
CA ILE A 210 7.08 -11.24 -2.72
C ILE A 210 8.25 -11.82 -3.51
N ASN A 211 9.16 -12.52 -2.84
CA ASN A 211 10.30 -13.15 -3.50
C ASN A 211 9.83 -14.20 -4.54
N THR A 212 8.76 -14.94 -4.25
CA THR A 212 8.17 -15.89 -5.21
C THR A 212 7.56 -15.17 -6.42
N ALA A 213 6.88 -14.05 -6.20
CA ALA A 213 6.28 -13.25 -7.28
C ALA A 213 7.35 -12.66 -8.21
N ILE A 214 8.42 -12.10 -7.62
CA ILE A 214 9.58 -11.57 -8.36
C ILE A 214 10.26 -12.68 -9.17
N ALA A 215 10.52 -13.84 -8.55
CA ALA A 215 11.12 -14.99 -9.23
C ALA A 215 10.28 -15.51 -10.42
N GLY A 216 8.98 -15.21 -10.44
CA GLY A 216 8.09 -15.56 -11.55
C GLY A 216 8.25 -14.71 -12.81
N LYS A 217 9.14 -13.71 -12.83
CA LYS A 217 9.32 -12.76 -13.96
C LYS A 217 9.51 -13.44 -15.32
N SER A 218 10.31 -14.50 -15.39
CA SER A 218 10.59 -15.19 -16.68
C SER A 218 9.33 -15.70 -17.36
N ARG A 219 8.33 -16.16 -16.58
CA ARG A 219 7.04 -16.61 -17.12
C ARG A 219 6.27 -15.46 -17.78
N PHE A 220 6.40 -14.24 -17.27
CA PHE A 220 5.79 -13.06 -17.89
C PHE A 220 6.48 -12.72 -19.21
N ASP A 221 7.81 -12.84 -19.27
CA ASP A 221 8.57 -12.60 -20.49
C ASP A 221 8.24 -13.63 -21.58
N GLU A 222 8.19 -14.91 -21.23
CA GLU A 222 7.76 -15.99 -22.15
C GLU A 222 6.35 -15.75 -22.70
N MET A 223 5.39 -15.36 -21.84
CA MET A 223 4.03 -15.02 -22.30
C MET A 223 4.03 -13.81 -23.24
N LYS A 224 4.81 -12.76 -22.92
CA LYS A 224 4.90 -11.57 -23.77
C LYS A 224 5.53 -11.89 -25.12
N GLU A 225 6.57 -12.70 -25.15
CA GLU A 225 7.21 -13.18 -26.38
C GLU A 225 6.25 -14.02 -27.22
N PHE A 226 5.53 -14.95 -26.59
CA PHE A 226 4.59 -15.84 -27.26
C PHE A 226 3.40 -15.09 -27.88
N PHE A 227 2.76 -14.18 -27.14
CA PHE A 227 1.58 -13.45 -27.63
C PHE A 227 1.93 -12.22 -28.49
N GLY A 228 3.12 -11.66 -28.35
CA GLY A 228 3.55 -10.47 -29.07
C GLY A 228 2.56 -9.32 -28.91
N GLU A 229 2.05 -8.79 -30.03
CA GLU A 229 1.08 -7.69 -30.07
C GLU A 229 -0.39 -8.15 -30.11
N THR A 230 -0.64 -9.43 -29.87
CA THR A 230 -2.02 -9.97 -29.86
C THR A 230 -2.85 -9.30 -28.77
N GLY A 231 -4.00 -8.72 -29.16
CA GLY A 231 -4.87 -8.00 -28.23
C GLY A 231 -4.38 -6.60 -27.84
N SER A 232 -3.36 -6.07 -28.53
CA SER A 232 -2.90 -4.69 -28.37
C SER A 232 -3.65 -3.70 -29.28
N GLY A 233 -3.70 -2.43 -28.87
CA GLY A 233 -4.21 -1.33 -29.70
C GLY A 233 -5.64 -1.55 -30.20
N ASP A 234 -5.84 -1.41 -31.52
CA ASP A 234 -7.17 -1.54 -32.14
C ASP A 234 -7.67 -3.01 -32.17
N ALA A 235 -6.80 -3.98 -31.86
CA ALA A 235 -7.17 -5.38 -31.73
C ALA A 235 -7.52 -5.79 -30.28
N ALA A 236 -7.46 -4.85 -29.32
CA ALA A 236 -7.81 -5.11 -27.93
C ALA A 236 -9.32 -5.42 -27.76
N GLY A 237 -9.67 -6.22 -26.76
CA GLY A 237 -11.05 -6.56 -26.42
C GLY A 237 -11.52 -7.92 -26.96
N ILE A 238 -12.84 -8.16 -26.87
CA ILE A 238 -13.47 -9.40 -27.34
C ILE A 238 -14.19 -9.09 -28.65
N TRP A 239 -13.81 -9.81 -29.71
CA TRP A 239 -14.33 -9.58 -31.05
C TRP A 239 -15.11 -10.79 -31.57
N PRO A 240 -16.27 -10.59 -32.21
CA PRO A 240 -17.00 -11.68 -32.85
C PRO A 240 -16.33 -12.18 -34.14
N ALA A 241 -15.43 -11.38 -34.72
CA ALA A 241 -14.63 -11.71 -35.92
C ALA A 241 -13.24 -11.06 -35.82
N THR A 242 -12.29 -11.50 -36.63
CA THR A 242 -10.92 -10.94 -36.64
C THR A 242 -10.97 -9.41 -36.84
N PRO A 243 -10.39 -8.60 -35.93
CA PRO A 243 -10.36 -7.15 -36.05
C PRO A 243 -9.72 -6.72 -37.37
N VAL A 244 -10.36 -5.80 -38.08
CA VAL A 244 -9.84 -5.22 -39.32
C VAL A 244 -9.24 -3.86 -39.02
N HIS A 245 -7.97 -3.66 -39.39
CA HIS A 245 -7.30 -2.38 -39.22
C HIS A 245 -7.93 -1.33 -40.14
N ARG A 246 -8.39 -0.21 -39.56
CA ARG A 246 -9.10 0.88 -40.28
C ARG A 246 -8.39 2.23 -40.11
N PRO A 247 -7.23 2.43 -40.76
CA PRO A 247 -6.43 3.65 -40.61
C PRO A 247 -7.16 4.90 -41.10
N GLU A 248 -8.10 4.76 -42.04
CA GLU A 248 -8.90 5.85 -42.60
C GLU A 248 -9.72 6.60 -41.53
N PHE A 249 -10.16 5.89 -40.48
CA PHE A 249 -10.87 6.53 -39.37
C PHE A 249 -9.94 7.40 -38.53
N ARG A 250 -8.72 6.94 -38.25
CA ARG A 250 -7.72 7.74 -37.53
C ARG A 250 -7.33 8.98 -38.32
N ASP A 251 -7.10 8.85 -39.62
CA ASP A 251 -6.73 9.97 -40.49
C ASP A 251 -7.86 10.99 -40.64
N SER A 252 -9.10 10.54 -40.82
CA SER A 252 -10.26 11.43 -40.91
C SER A 252 -10.50 12.19 -39.61
N TRP A 253 -10.35 11.54 -38.45
CA TRP A 253 -10.45 12.20 -37.15
C TRP A 253 -9.27 13.18 -36.97
N LYS A 254 -8.02 12.79 -37.27
CA LYS A 254 -6.87 13.71 -37.20
C LYS A 254 -7.10 14.98 -37.99
N ARG A 255 -7.57 14.88 -39.24
CA ARG A 255 -7.95 16.03 -40.08
C ARG A 255 -9.05 16.89 -39.43
N LYS A 256 -10.04 16.26 -38.79
CA LYS A 256 -11.12 16.97 -38.08
C LYS A 256 -10.61 17.73 -36.85
N ILE A 257 -9.74 17.13 -36.03
CA ILE A 257 -9.10 17.81 -34.88
C ILE A 257 -8.28 19.01 -35.37
N GLU A 258 -7.44 18.81 -36.38
CA GLU A 258 -6.60 19.88 -36.94
C GLU A 258 -7.44 21.04 -37.47
N LYS A 259 -8.56 20.76 -38.15
CA LYS A 259 -9.50 21.79 -38.61
C LYS A 259 -10.14 22.55 -37.44
N GLN A 260 -10.56 21.84 -36.39
CA GLN A 260 -11.14 22.47 -35.20
C GLN A 260 -10.11 23.31 -34.43
N ALA A 261 -8.87 22.84 -34.31
CA ALA A 261 -7.79 23.59 -33.66
C ALA A 261 -7.43 24.87 -34.44
N LYS A 262 -7.40 24.80 -35.78
CA LYS A 262 -7.21 25.98 -36.63
C LYS A 262 -8.36 26.98 -36.49
N ALA A 263 -9.61 26.51 -36.42
CA ALA A 263 -10.77 27.37 -36.22
C ALA A 263 -10.72 28.09 -34.87
N ARG A 264 -10.42 27.39 -33.76
CA ARG A 264 -10.26 28.02 -32.43
C ARG A 264 -9.16 29.07 -32.41
N LYS A 265 -7.99 28.77 -33.01
CA LYS A 265 -6.91 29.76 -33.12
C LYS A 265 -7.31 31.00 -33.92
N ALA A 266 -8.12 30.84 -34.96
CA ALA A 266 -8.62 31.97 -35.74
C ALA A 266 -9.63 32.82 -34.95
N GLU A 267 -10.47 32.18 -34.12
CA GLU A 267 -11.41 32.86 -33.21
C GLU A 267 -10.70 33.59 -32.06
N GLU A 268 -9.58 33.06 -31.54
CA GLU A 268 -8.74 33.73 -30.51
C GLU A 268 -7.94 34.92 -31.05
N MET A 269 -7.79 35.05 -32.37
CA MET A 269 -7.07 36.13 -33.04
C MET A 269 -7.97 37.29 -33.49
N LEU A 270 -9.29 37.18 -33.27
CA LEU A 270 -10.30 38.22 -33.49
C LEU A 270 -10.58 38.97 -32.17
#